data_AF-H3ZKZ0-F1
#
_entry.id   AF-H3ZKZ0-F1
#
_cell.length_a   1.000
_cell.length_b   1.000
_cell.length_c   1.000
_cell.angle_alpha   90.00
_cell.angle_beta   90.00
_cell.angle_gamma   90.00
#
_symmetry.space_group_name_H-M   'P 1'
#
loop_
_entity.id
_entity.type
_entity.pdbx_description
1 polymer ?
#
loop_
_entity_poly.entity_id
_entity_poly.type
_entity_poly.pdbx_seq_one_letter_code
_entity_poly.pdbx_strand_id
1 'polypeptide(L)'
;MTDEHTRNVLNLITALAQIKWKDLQNTLRDVVITFFNQTAVYKARVQKGGRIKIPEEERSALGLNEGDIVQVILIPLKEGNKNEKGNSTLD
;
A
#
# COMPACT_ATOMS: atom_id res chain seq x y z
N MET A 1 -21.06 10.54 37.91
CA MET A 1 -20.20 11.68 37.51
C MET A 1 -19.18 11.16 36.52
N THR A 2 -19.53 11.17 35.24
CA THR A 2 -18.59 10.79 34.19
C THR A 2 -17.72 12.02 33.97
N ASP A 3 -16.50 11.96 34.47
CA ASP A 3 -15.60 13.09 34.57
C ASP A 3 -15.34 13.67 33.17
N GLU A 4 -15.53 14.98 33.02
CA GLU A 4 -15.32 15.74 31.79
C GLU A 4 -13.91 15.49 31.22
N HIS A 5 -12.97 15.24 32.12
CA HIS A 5 -11.59 14.90 31.81
C HIS A 5 -11.47 13.59 31.02
N THR A 6 -12.23 12.55 31.37
CA THR A 6 -12.25 11.27 30.67
C THR A 6 -12.79 11.40 29.24
N ARG A 7 -13.76 12.30 29.03
CA ARG A 7 -14.34 12.55 27.69
C ARG A 7 -13.35 13.26 26.77
N ASN A 8 -12.54 14.17 27.31
CA ASN A 8 -11.51 14.88 26.55
C ASN A 8 -10.35 13.95 26.14
N VAL A 9 -9.90 13.07 27.03
CA VAL A 9 -8.85 12.09 26.71
C VAL A 9 -9.34 11.07 25.67
N LEU A 10 -10.59 10.58 25.76
CA LEU A 10 -11.16 9.71 24.73
C LEU A 10 -11.29 10.39 23.36
N ASN A 11 -11.67 11.67 23.33
CA ASN A 11 -11.73 12.43 22.09
C ASN A 11 -10.33 12.64 21.46
N LEU A 12 -9.30 12.87 22.28
CA LEU A 12 -7.92 12.99 21.79
C LEU A 12 -7.38 11.65 21.26
N ILE A 13 -7.62 10.54 21.96
CA ILE A 13 -7.24 9.20 21.50
C ILE A 13 -7.97 8.85 20.19
N THR A 14 -9.25 9.21 20.08
CA THR A 14 -10.05 8.98 18.88
C THR A 14 -9.57 9.85 17.70
N ALA A 15 -9.24 11.12 17.94
CA ALA A 15 -8.70 12.02 16.91
C ALA A 15 -7.30 11.59 16.41
N LEU A 16 -6.45 11.05 17.29
CA LEU A 16 -5.13 10.52 16.93
C LEU A 16 -5.22 9.17 16.21
N ALA A 17 -6.18 8.31 16.59
CA ALA A 17 -6.50 7.07 15.86
C ALA A 17 -7.15 7.35 14.48
N GLN A 18 -7.71 8.55 14.30
CA GLN A 18 -8.28 9.07 13.07
C GLN A 18 -7.27 9.81 12.18
N ILE A 19 -5.96 9.77 12.46
CA ILE A 19 -4.96 9.89 11.38
C ILE A 19 -5.28 8.75 10.42
N LYS A 20 -6.16 9.07 9.50
CA LYS A 20 -6.92 8.11 8.73
C LYS A 20 -5.90 7.52 7.77
N TRP A 21 -5.84 6.20 7.74
CA TRP A 21 -5.23 5.48 6.61
C TRP A 21 -5.71 6.02 5.25
N LYS A 22 -6.90 6.59 5.21
CA LYS A 22 -7.47 7.27 4.05
C LYS A 22 -6.72 8.54 3.63
N ASP A 23 -6.24 9.35 4.59
CA ASP A 23 -5.51 10.59 4.30
C ASP A 23 -4.06 10.29 3.90
N LEU A 24 -3.46 9.26 4.51
CA LEU A 24 -2.17 8.73 4.06
C LEU A 24 -2.28 8.09 2.67
N GLN A 25 -3.36 7.36 2.38
CA GLN A 25 -3.60 6.79 1.04
C GLN A 25 -3.84 7.86 -0.02
N ASN A 26 -4.59 8.92 0.31
CA ASN A 26 -4.84 10.02 -0.60
C ASN A 26 -3.55 10.80 -0.87
N THR A 27 -2.77 11.10 0.17
CA THR A 27 -1.46 11.74 0.04
C THR A 27 -0.48 10.88 -0.78
N LEU A 28 -0.47 9.55 -0.54
CA LEU A 28 0.33 8.64 -1.36
C LEU A 28 -0.17 8.59 -2.80
N ARG A 29 -1.49 8.60 -3.07
CA ARG A 29 -2.02 8.65 -4.44
C ARG A 29 -1.62 9.92 -5.16
N ASP A 30 -1.65 11.08 -4.51
CA ASP A 30 -1.34 12.35 -5.14
C ASP A 30 0.15 12.49 -5.46
N VAL A 31 1.00 12.03 -4.52
CA VAL A 31 2.45 11.90 -4.73
C VAL A 31 2.72 10.93 -5.89
N VAL A 32 2.14 9.73 -5.85
CA VAL A 32 2.20 8.74 -6.93
C VAL A 32 1.82 9.40 -8.26
N ILE A 33 0.62 9.94 -8.43
CA ILE A 33 0.15 10.50 -9.71
C ILE A 33 1.09 11.59 -10.24
N THR A 34 1.64 12.44 -9.37
CA THR A 34 2.58 13.49 -9.75
C THR A 34 3.91 12.93 -10.30
N PHE A 35 4.41 11.83 -9.71
CA PHE A 35 5.65 11.18 -10.16
C PHE A 35 5.45 10.17 -11.31
N PHE A 36 4.25 9.59 -11.49
CA PHE A 36 4.00 8.53 -12.48
C PHE A 36 3.62 9.02 -13.89
N ASN A 37 3.50 10.32 -14.14
CA ASN A 37 3.25 10.83 -15.50
C ASN A 37 4.35 10.44 -16.53
N GLN A 38 5.52 9.98 -16.06
CA GLN A 38 6.61 9.46 -16.89
C GLN A 38 7.11 8.07 -16.44
N THR A 39 6.34 7.34 -15.63
CA THR A 39 6.80 6.10 -14.98
C THR A 39 5.80 4.97 -15.22
N ALA A 40 6.28 3.77 -15.55
CA ALA A 40 5.45 2.58 -15.68
C ALA A 40 5.07 1.99 -14.31
N VAL A 41 3.79 1.63 -14.14
CA VAL A 41 3.28 0.99 -12.92
C VAL A 41 2.78 -0.41 -13.26
N TYR A 42 3.47 -1.44 -12.77
CA TYR A 42 3.06 -2.83 -12.94
C TYR A 42 2.99 -3.55 -11.59
N LYS A 43 2.19 -4.62 -11.54
CA LYS A 43 2.11 -5.51 -10.37
C LYS A 43 3.03 -6.70 -10.59
N ALA A 44 3.91 -6.98 -9.62
CA ALA A 44 4.77 -8.16 -9.66
C ALA A 44 4.85 -8.86 -8.31
N ARG A 45 5.12 -10.17 -8.36
CA ARG A 45 5.34 -10.99 -7.16
C ARG A 45 6.82 -11.03 -6.84
N VAL A 46 7.14 -10.89 -5.55
CA VAL A 46 8.51 -11.06 -5.05
C VAL A 46 8.89 -12.53 -5.15
N GLN A 47 9.97 -12.84 -5.87
CA GLN A 47 10.51 -14.19 -6.02
C GLN A 47 11.42 -14.55 -4.85
N LYS A 48 11.85 -15.82 -4.80
CA LYS A 48 12.82 -16.31 -3.80
C LYS A 48 14.08 -15.44 -3.82
N GLY A 49 14.47 -14.95 -2.63
CA GLY A 49 15.62 -14.07 -2.46
C GLY A 49 15.35 -12.58 -2.76
N GLY A 50 14.08 -12.16 -2.82
CA GLY A 50 13.73 -10.74 -2.93
C GLY A 50 13.77 -10.16 -4.35
N ARG A 51 13.97 -11.01 -5.38
CA ARG A 51 14.03 -10.57 -6.77
C ARG A 51 12.65 -10.23 -7.31
N ILE A 52 12.58 -9.17 -8.10
CA ILE A 52 11.39 -8.75 -8.84
C ILE A 52 11.82 -8.61 -10.30
N LYS A 53 10.99 -9.08 -11.24
CA LYS A 53 11.26 -8.97 -12.68
C LYS A 53 10.39 -7.86 -13.26
N ILE A 54 11.01 -6.97 -14.02
CA ILE A 54 10.32 -5.97 -14.84
C ILE A 54 9.82 -6.71 -16.10
N PRO A 55 8.52 -6.63 -16.45
CA PRO A 55 7.99 -7.19 -17.68
C PRO A 55 8.66 -6.55 -18.90
N GLU A 56 8.76 -7.31 -19.98
CA GLU A 56 9.45 -6.85 -21.20
C GLU A 56 8.70 -5.67 -21.84
N GLU A 57 7.38 -5.66 -21.72
CA GLU A 57 6.50 -4.61 -22.21
C GLU A 57 6.83 -3.27 -21.55
N GLU A 58 6.97 -3.27 -20.22
CA GLU A 58 7.31 -2.07 -19.44
C GLU A 58 8.75 -1.64 -19.66
N ARG A 59 9.68 -2.60 -19.80
CA ARG A 59 11.08 -2.34 -20.12
C ARG A 59 11.19 -1.61 -21.46
N SER A 60 10.49 -2.09 -22.47
CA SER A 60 10.47 -1.51 -23.82
C SER A 60 9.77 -0.16 -23.85
N ALA A 61 8.61 -0.02 -23.18
CA ALA A 61 7.85 1.23 -23.13
C ALA A 61 8.61 2.37 -22.44
N LEU A 62 9.43 2.05 -21.43
CA LEU A 62 10.32 3.00 -20.75
C LEU A 62 11.69 3.13 -21.42
N GLY A 63 11.97 2.37 -22.49
CA GLY A 63 13.26 2.41 -23.19
C GLY A 63 14.45 1.96 -22.34
N LEU A 64 14.21 1.11 -21.33
CA LEU A 64 15.24 0.66 -20.39
C LEU A 64 16.13 -0.42 -21.01
N ASN A 65 17.44 -0.24 -20.91
CA ASN A 65 18.45 -1.15 -21.44
C ASN A 65 19.34 -1.73 -20.34
N GLU A 66 20.11 -2.75 -20.70
CA GLU A 66 21.09 -3.32 -19.79
C GLU A 66 22.16 -2.28 -19.42
N GLY A 67 22.38 -2.09 -18.12
CA GLY A 67 23.29 -1.06 -17.59
C GLY A 67 22.59 0.22 -17.14
N ASP A 68 21.31 0.42 -17.45
CA ASP A 68 20.57 1.60 -17.01
C ASP A 68 20.27 1.55 -15.51
N ILE A 69 20.42 2.72 -14.86
CA ILE A 69 20.08 2.89 -13.44
C ILE A 69 18.62 3.29 -13.34
N VAL A 70 17.87 2.57 -12.53
CA VAL A 70 16.44 2.84 -12.30
C VAL A 70 16.18 3.18 -10.84
N GLN A 71 15.22 4.08 -10.61
CA GLN A 71 14.68 4.34 -9.27
C GLN A 71 13.44 3.45 -9.05
N VAL A 72 13.39 2.75 -7.91
CA VAL A 72 12.32 1.78 -7.61
C VAL A 72 11.52 2.21 -6.39
N ILE A 73 10.20 2.24 -6.53
CA ILE A 73 9.24 2.45 -5.43
C ILE A 73 8.41 1.17 -5.28
N LEU A 74 8.46 0.54 -4.10
CA LEU A 74 7.70 -0.68 -3.81
C LEU A 74 6.53 -0.37 -2.89
N ILE A 75 5.31 -0.67 -3.34
CA ILE A 75 4.09 -0.54 -2.55
C ILE A 75 3.59 -1.96 -2.24
N PRO A 76 3.66 -2.42 -0.97
CA PRO A 76 3.13 -3.73 -0.62
C PRO A 76 1.60 -3.73 -0.76
N LEU A 77 1.09 -4.59 -1.63
CA LEU A 77 -0.34 -4.82 -1.75
C LEU A 77 -0.75 -5.87 -0.72
N LYS A 78 -1.52 -5.47 0.30
CA LYS A 78 -2.20 -6.43 1.18
C LYS A 78 -3.28 -7.11 0.33
N GLU A 79 -3.10 -8.39 0.02
CA GLU A 79 -4.24 -9.23 -0.36
C GLU A 79 -5.17 -9.22 0.86
N GLY A 80 -6.37 -8.65 0.73
CA GLY A 80 -7.32 -8.65 1.82
C GLY A 80 -7.57 -10.10 2.26
N ASN A 81 -7.32 -10.41 3.52
CA ASN A 81 -7.67 -11.70 4.12
C ASN A 81 -9.18 -11.95 3.96
N LYS A 82 -9.59 -12.57 2.85
CA LYS A 82 -10.81 -13.37 2.80
C LYS A 82 -10.43 -14.74 3.31
N ASN A 83 -10.30 -14.90 4.63
CA ASN A 83 -10.26 -16.20 5.29
C ASN A 83 -10.59 -16.03 6.77
N GLU A 84 -11.83 -15.62 7.04
CA GLU A 84 -12.46 -15.86 8.33
C GLU A 84 -13.98 -15.93 8.18
N LYS A 85 -14.51 -17.16 8.05
CA LYS A 85 -15.41 -17.84 9.02
C LYS A 85 -16.21 -18.97 8.36
N GLY A 86 -16.05 -20.20 8.88
CA GLY A 86 -16.89 -21.34 8.50
C GLY A 86 -16.41 -22.72 8.97
N ASN A 87 -15.89 -22.86 10.19
CA ASN A 87 -15.90 -24.15 10.88
C ASN A 87 -17.26 -24.31 11.58
N SER A 88 -18.14 -25.15 11.03
CA SER A 88 -19.30 -25.85 11.64
C SER A 88 -20.03 -26.52 10.47
N THR A 89 -20.25 -27.83 10.38
CA THR A 89 -20.70 -28.75 11.42
C THR A 89 -20.43 -30.17 10.92
N LEU A 90 -20.23 -31.10 11.86
CA LEU A 90 -20.33 -32.54 11.67
C LEU A 90 -21.64 -32.90 10.93
N ASP A 91 -21.52 -33.75 9.91
CA ASP A 91 -22.47 -34.82 9.58
C ASP A 91 -21.74 -35.88 8.74
#